data_AF-A0A2N5YYQ7-F1
#
_entry.id   AF-A0A2N5YYQ7-F1
#
_cell.length_a   1.000
_cell.length_b   1.000
_cell.length_c   1.000
_cell.angle_alpha   90.00
_cell.angle_beta   90.00
_cell.angle_gamma   90.00
#
_symmetry.space_group_name_H-M   'P 1'
#
loop_
_entity.id
_entity.type
_entity.pdbx_description
1 polymer ?
#
loop_
_entity_poly.entity_id
_entity_poly.type
_entity_poly.pdbx_seq_one_letter_code
_entity_poly.pdbx_strand_id
1 'polypeptide(L)'
;MISNRLAELTLLENPPFAQGFAAHTEFLGPKSMYLSIGVVQNDDIETTIEALVAENQRMKQHGFTQTELDREKANLLKNIEKMYNERDKQESANYVEEYKANFLPPHSAFPCIEYEYELFKKYVPTITLEEVNAFGKQMIIDKNTVVVVMAPEKDGVDIPSEEEVLEIFNEANAQTVDAYVDKVSDEPLISEMPEKGKIDKKIKNKDLGYETWILDNGVKVVLKTTDFKDDEIIFEARSKGGHSLYDLEDNINGRYAASIAQESGLGNFDKMELQKYMSGKNVRLNTYIRETSEGITGSSSVEDF
;
A
#
# COMPACT_ATOMS: atom_id res chain seq x y z
N MET A 1 -4.58 -5.04 -7.81
CA MET A 1 -5.35 -4.24 -8.81
C MET A 1 -6.74 -3.82 -8.30
N ILE A 2 -7.76 -4.70 -8.22
CA ILE A 2 -9.10 -4.25 -7.79
C ILE A 2 -9.12 -3.62 -6.39
N SER A 3 -8.37 -4.19 -5.45
CA SER A 3 -8.18 -3.59 -4.13
C SER A 3 -7.56 -2.18 -4.18
N ASN A 4 -6.67 -1.92 -5.15
CA ASN A 4 -6.09 -0.58 -5.33
C ASN A 4 -7.14 0.40 -5.86
N ARG A 5 -8.01 -0.02 -6.79
CA ARG A 5 -9.13 0.83 -7.24
C ARG A 5 -10.06 1.19 -6.09
N LEU A 6 -10.39 0.23 -5.23
CA LEU A 6 -11.20 0.49 -4.04
C LEU A 6 -10.49 1.46 -3.07
N ALA A 7 -9.17 1.32 -2.88
CA ALA A 7 -8.39 2.26 -2.09
C ALA A 7 -8.37 3.68 -2.71
N GLU A 8 -8.32 3.80 -4.04
CA GLU A 8 -8.42 5.10 -4.73
C GLU A 8 -9.76 5.80 -4.47
N LEU A 9 -10.87 5.04 -4.37
CA LEU A 9 -12.18 5.61 -4.02
C LEU A 9 -12.21 6.24 -2.62
N THR A 10 -11.33 5.81 -1.71
CA THR A 10 -11.22 6.43 -0.37
C THR A 10 -10.59 7.82 -0.38
N LEU A 11 -9.97 8.21 -1.50
CA LEU A 11 -9.28 9.49 -1.67
C LEU A 11 -10.13 10.55 -2.39
N LEU A 12 -11.39 10.22 -2.71
CA LEU A 12 -12.36 11.17 -3.25
C LEU A 12 -12.77 12.20 -2.19
N GLU A 13 -13.28 13.36 -2.64
CA GLU A 13 -13.82 14.38 -1.74
C GLU A 13 -14.97 13.83 -0.86
N ASN A 14 -15.82 12.98 -1.45
CA ASN A 14 -16.88 12.25 -0.76
C ASN A 14 -16.67 10.75 -1.02
N PRO A 15 -15.86 10.06 -0.21
CA PRO A 15 -15.65 8.64 -0.37
C PRO A 15 -16.96 7.85 -0.19
N PRO A 16 -17.16 6.74 -0.92
CA PRO A 16 -18.34 5.90 -0.70
C PRO A 16 -18.22 5.03 0.57
N PHE A 17 -17.01 4.84 1.09
CA PHE A 17 -16.71 4.03 2.28
C PHE A 17 -15.39 4.52 2.91
N ALA A 18 -15.18 4.21 4.19
CA ALA A 18 -13.95 4.56 4.90
C ALA A 18 -12.75 3.70 4.48
N GLN A 19 -12.99 2.43 4.15
CA GLN A 19 -11.99 1.49 3.65
C GLN A 19 -12.64 0.54 2.66
N GLY A 20 -11.92 0.15 1.61
CA GLY A 20 -12.37 -0.84 0.64
C GLY A 20 -11.27 -1.85 0.36
N PHE A 21 -11.64 -3.12 0.28
CA PHE A 21 -10.71 -4.20 -0.01
C PHE A 21 -11.41 -5.29 -0.81
N ALA A 22 -10.67 -5.89 -1.75
CA ALA A 22 -11.16 -7.05 -2.47
C ALA A 22 -10.06 -8.09 -2.64
N ALA A 23 -10.44 -9.37 -2.54
CA ALA A 23 -9.54 -10.50 -2.69
C ALA A 23 -10.25 -11.74 -3.23
N HIS A 24 -9.48 -12.56 -3.92
CA HIS A 24 -9.84 -13.95 -4.18
C HIS A 24 -9.12 -14.84 -3.16
N THR A 25 -9.88 -15.55 -2.33
CA THR A 25 -9.33 -16.32 -1.22
C THR A 25 -9.72 -17.79 -1.33
N GLU A 26 -8.91 -18.64 -0.71
CA GLU A 26 -9.35 -20.00 -0.37
C GLU A 26 -10.51 -19.91 0.63
N PHE A 27 -11.44 -20.87 0.58
CA PHE A 27 -12.59 -20.90 1.48
C PHE A 27 -12.67 -22.22 2.25
N LEU A 28 -13.30 -23.25 1.67
CA LEU A 28 -13.47 -24.55 2.31
C LEU A 28 -13.13 -25.67 1.31
N GLY A 29 -12.09 -26.42 1.65
CA GLY A 29 -11.57 -27.50 0.78
C GLY A 29 -11.12 -26.93 -0.57
N PRO A 30 -11.54 -27.51 -1.72
CA PRO A 30 -11.13 -27.05 -3.05
C PRO A 30 -11.87 -25.79 -3.52
N LYS A 31 -12.73 -25.19 -2.68
CA LYS A 31 -13.53 -24.02 -3.05
C LYS A 31 -12.76 -22.74 -2.74
N SER A 32 -12.80 -21.80 -3.67
CA SER A 32 -12.40 -20.42 -3.45
C SER A 32 -13.63 -19.50 -3.39
N MET A 33 -13.42 -18.29 -2.91
CA MET A 33 -14.41 -17.22 -2.97
C MET A 33 -13.78 -15.90 -3.36
N TYR A 34 -14.55 -15.07 -4.04
CA TYR A 34 -14.23 -13.67 -4.22
C TYR A 34 -14.93 -12.85 -3.13
N LEU A 35 -14.18 -12.01 -2.44
CA LEU A 35 -14.62 -11.13 -1.37
C LEU A 35 -14.41 -9.69 -1.79
N SER A 36 -15.42 -8.86 -1.53
CA SER A 36 -15.38 -7.41 -1.70
C SER A 36 -15.99 -6.80 -0.43
N ILE A 37 -15.18 -6.05 0.31
CA ILE A 37 -15.51 -5.55 1.66
C ILE A 37 -15.35 -4.04 1.65
N GLY A 38 -16.35 -3.35 2.18
CA GLY A 38 -16.33 -1.90 2.45
C GLY A 38 -16.63 -1.64 3.92
N VAL A 39 -15.84 -0.78 4.55
CA VAL A 39 -16.15 -0.24 5.88
C VAL A 39 -17.06 0.96 5.69
N VAL A 40 -18.34 0.77 6.03
CA VAL A 40 -19.37 1.81 5.93
C VAL A 40 -18.96 3.05 6.73
N GLN A 41 -19.19 4.23 6.15
CA GLN A 41 -19.03 5.50 6.84
C GLN A 41 -20.34 6.28 6.86
N ASN A 42 -20.56 7.07 7.91
CA ASN A 42 -21.77 7.88 8.09
C ASN A 42 -23.08 7.07 8.00
N ASP A 43 -23.03 5.79 8.37
CA ASP A 43 -24.16 4.84 8.29
C ASP A 43 -24.73 4.66 6.85
N ASP A 44 -23.96 5.04 5.81
CA ASP A 44 -24.38 4.97 4.40
C ASP A 44 -24.07 3.60 3.76
N ILE A 45 -24.95 2.64 4.07
CA ILE A 45 -24.85 1.25 3.61
C ILE A 45 -25.11 1.15 2.11
N GLU A 46 -26.08 1.90 1.59
CA GLU A 46 -26.47 1.89 0.17
C GLU A 46 -25.30 2.30 -0.72
N THR A 47 -24.74 3.49 -0.50
CA THR A 47 -23.60 4.00 -1.29
C THR A 47 -22.39 3.06 -1.21
N THR A 48 -22.17 2.44 -0.05
CA THR A 48 -21.10 1.45 0.12
C THR A 48 -21.32 0.23 -0.77
N ILE A 49 -22.52 -0.35 -0.78
CA ILE A 49 -22.85 -1.51 -1.62
C ILE A 49 -22.72 -1.14 -3.10
N GLU A 50 -23.31 -0.02 -3.51
CA GLU A 50 -23.26 0.46 -4.88
C GLU A 50 -21.83 0.61 -5.38
N ALA A 51 -20.95 1.25 -4.61
CA ALA A 51 -19.56 1.47 -5.01
C ALA A 51 -18.76 0.16 -5.12
N LEU A 52 -18.93 -0.78 -4.19
CA LEU A 52 -18.28 -2.10 -4.26
C LEU A 52 -18.75 -2.88 -5.50
N VAL A 53 -20.07 -2.89 -5.76
CA VAL A 53 -20.64 -3.59 -6.91
C VAL A 53 -20.23 -2.91 -8.21
N ALA A 54 -20.20 -1.58 -8.27
CA ALA A 54 -19.78 -0.83 -9.44
C ALA A 54 -18.33 -1.16 -9.85
N GLU A 55 -17.39 -1.25 -8.90
CA GLU A 55 -16.00 -1.62 -9.23
C GLU A 55 -15.86 -3.09 -9.65
N ASN A 56 -16.66 -3.98 -9.08
CA ASN A 56 -16.76 -5.37 -9.55
C ASN A 56 -17.29 -5.44 -10.98
N GLN A 57 -18.33 -4.65 -11.30
CA GLN A 57 -18.86 -4.52 -12.65
C GLN A 57 -17.84 -3.91 -13.61
N ARG A 58 -17.05 -2.93 -13.14
CA ARG A 58 -16.02 -2.29 -13.97
C ARG A 58 -14.94 -3.28 -14.36
N MET A 59 -14.51 -4.13 -13.43
CA MET A 59 -13.62 -5.26 -13.71
C MET A 59 -14.26 -6.27 -14.68
N LYS A 60 -15.54 -6.62 -14.51
CA LYS A 60 -16.23 -7.58 -15.37
C LYS A 60 -16.42 -7.06 -16.80
N GLN A 61 -16.82 -5.81 -16.96
CA GLN A 61 -17.17 -5.18 -18.24
C GLN A 61 -15.92 -4.74 -19.01
N HIS A 62 -14.97 -4.09 -18.34
CA HIS A 62 -13.83 -3.42 -18.98
C HIS A 62 -12.46 -4.03 -18.62
N GLY A 63 -12.38 -4.81 -17.55
CA GLY A 63 -11.12 -5.38 -17.07
C GLY A 63 -10.18 -4.35 -16.44
N PHE A 64 -8.92 -4.76 -16.31
CA PHE A 64 -7.79 -3.94 -15.90
C PHE A 64 -7.10 -3.30 -17.10
N THR A 65 -6.38 -2.23 -16.83
CA THR A 65 -5.52 -1.52 -17.77
C THR A 65 -4.11 -2.11 -17.80
N GLN A 66 -3.35 -1.83 -18.86
CA GLN A 66 -1.95 -2.29 -18.96
C GLN A 66 -1.07 -1.69 -17.86
N THR A 67 -1.28 -0.41 -17.52
CA THR A 67 -0.55 0.30 -16.49
C THR A 67 -0.79 -0.27 -15.09
N GLU A 68 -2.01 -0.75 -14.79
CA GLU A 68 -2.28 -1.49 -13.55
C GLU A 68 -1.49 -2.80 -13.49
N LEU A 69 -1.48 -3.59 -14.58
CA LEU A 69 -0.74 -4.84 -14.64
C LEU A 69 0.77 -4.62 -14.50
N ASP A 70 1.30 -3.63 -15.20
CA ASP A 70 2.74 -3.33 -15.18
C ASP A 70 3.20 -2.93 -13.77
N ARG A 71 2.42 -2.13 -13.03
CA ARG A 71 2.71 -1.80 -11.63
C ARG A 71 2.72 -3.04 -10.73
N GLU A 72 1.74 -3.93 -10.85
CA GLU A 72 1.73 -5.15 -10.03
C GLU A 72 2.90 -6.06 -10.34
N LYS A 73 3.25 -6.21 -11.63
CA LYS A 73 4.45 -6.99 -12.02
C LYS A 73 5.72 -6.38 -11.44
N ALA A 74 5.88 -5.07 -11.52
CA ALA A 74 7.03 -4.38 -10.94
C ALA A 74 7.10 -4.59 -9.42
N ASN A 75 5.98 -4.47 -8.71
CA ASN A 75 5.90 -4.72 -7.27
C ASN A 75 6.27 -6.17 -6.92
N LEU A 76 5.73 -7.16 -7.65
CA LEU A 76 6.06 -8.57 -7.43
C LEU A 76 7.56 -8.86 -7.63
N LEU A 77 8.14 -8.34 -8.71
CA LEU A 77 9.56 -8.51 -9.02
C LEU A 77 10.45 -7.80 -8.00
N LYS A 78 10.07 -6.60 -7.54
CA LYS A 78 10.85 -5.85 -6.54
C LYS A 78 10.79 -6.50 -5.15
N ASN A 79 9.64 -7.05 -4.78
CA ASN A 79 9.48 -7.78 -3.52
C ASN A 79 10.33 -9.05 -3.48
N ILE A 80 10.30 -9.86 -4.55
CA ILE A 80 11.09 -11.09 -4.59
C ILE A 80 12.60 -10.80 -4.68
N GLU A 81 13.00 -9.73 -5.37
CA GLU A 81 14.38 -9.26 -5.38
C GLU A 81 14.86 -8.88 -3.98
N LYS A 82 14.06 -8.10 -3.24
CA LYS A 82 14.38 -7.76 -1.84
C LYS A 82 14.55 -9.00 -0.98
N MET A 83 13.62 -9.95 -1.07
CA MET A 83 13.68 -11.21 -0.32
C MET A 83 14.94 -12.02 -0.68
N TYR A 84 15.31 -12.04 -1.96
CA TYR A 84 16.52 -12.69 -2.44
C TYR A 84 17.79 -12.00 -1.92
N ASN A 85 17.85 -10.67 -1.95
CA ASN A 85 18.99 -9.92 -1.43
C ASN A 85 19.17 -10.14 0.07
N GLU A 86 18.06 -10.25 0.82
CA GLU A 86 18.03 -10.45 2.28
C GLU A 86 18.09 -11.93 2.73
N ARG A 87 18.33 -12.87 1.81
CA ARG A 87 18.22 -14.31 2.09
C ARG A 87 19.13 -14.83 3.21
N ASP A 88 20.29 -14.22 3.40
CA ASP A 88 21.26 -14.59 4.44
C ASP A 88 20.94 -13.93 5.81
N LYS A 89 19.90 -13.08 5.87
CA LYS A 89 19.51 -12.24 7.02
C LYS A 89 18.04 -12.41 7.41
N GLN A 90 17.50 -13.60 7.16
CA GLN A 90 16.13 -13.95 7.53
C GLN A 90 16.03 -14.40 8.99
N GLU A 91 14.91 -14.09 9.62
CA GLU A 91 14.63 -14.55 10.98
C GLU A 91 14.33 -16.04 11.00
N SER A 92 14.81 -16.74 12.03
CA SER A 92 14.60 -18.19 12.17
C SER A 92 13.11 -18.59 12.24
N ALA A 93 12.25 -17.68 12.69
CA ALA A 93 10.81 -17.88 12.72
C ALA A 93 10.20 -18.07 11.32
N ASN A 94 10.74 -17.40 10.30
CA ASN A 94 10.25 -17.53 8.92
C ASN A 94 10.49 -18.95 8.39
N TYR A 95 11.70 -19.49 8.59
CA TYR A 95 12.01 -20.88 8.23
C TYR A 95 11.13 -21.88 8.97
N VAL A 96 10.81 -21.64 10.25
CA VAL A 96 9.91 -22.51 11.01
C VAL A 96 8.52 -22.55 10.37
N GLU A 97 7.97 -21.41 9.97
CA GLU A 97 6.68 -21.35 9.29
C GLU A 97 6.70 -22.01 7.90
N GLU A 98 7.77 -21.84 7.13
CA GLU A 98 7.94 -22.51 5.84
C GLU A 98 8.01 -24.04 5.98
N TYR A 99 8.78 -24.54 6.95
CA TYR A 99 8.85 -25.98 7.24
C TYR A 99 7.51 -26.52 7.73
N LYS A 100 6.77 -25.76 8.55
CA LYS A 100 5.42 -26.15 8.96
C LYS A 100 4.48 -26.22 7.76
N ALA A 101 4.50 -25.23 6.87
CA ALA A 101 3.65 -25.21 5.68
C ALA A 101 3.98 -26.35 4.70
N ASN A 102 5.25 -26.76 4.62
CA ASN A 102 5.66 -27.92 3.83
C ASN A 102 5.23 -29.25 4.47
N PHE A 103 5.34 -29.37 5.79
CA PHE A 103 5.05 -30.62 6.51
C PHE A 103 3.54 -30.83 6.74
N LEU A 104 2.79 -29.77 7.03
CA LEU A 104 1.37 -29.83 7.29
C LEU A 104 0.57 -29.69 6.00
N PRO A 105 -0.61 -30.32 5.88
CA PRO A 105 -1.53 -30.07 4.77
C PRO A 105 -1.79 -28.55 4.63
N PRO A 106 -1.75 -27.98 3.41
CA PRO A 106 -1.81 -28.66 2.11
C PRO A 106 -0.46 -29.09 1.52
N HIS A 107 0.64 -29.08 2.29
CA HIS A 107 2.00 -29.44 1.85
C HIS A 107 2.58 -28.49 0.81
N SER A 108 2.64 -27.20 1.14
CA SER A 108 3.21 -26.18 0.27
C SER A 108 4.67 -26.52 -0.08
N ALA A 109 5.03 -26.44 -1.35
CA ALA A 109 6.42 -26.64 -1.75
C ALA A 109 7.31 -25.56 -1.11
N PHE A 110 8.52 -25.95 -0.70
CA PHE A 110 9.52 -25.04 -0.17
C PHE A 110 10.80 -25.14 -1.01
N PRO A 111 10.85 -24.49 -2.18
CA PRO A 111 11.93 -24.68 -3.14
C PRO A 111 13.16 -23.78 -2.92
N CYS A 112 13.19 -22.99 -1.83
CA CYS A 112 14.16 -21.92 -1.51
C CYS A 112 14.04 -20.65 -2.36
N ILE A 113 14.46 -19.52 -1.78
CA ILE A 113 14.27 -18.18 -2.35
C ILE A 113 15.05 -17.97 -3.65
N GLU A 114 16.21 -18.61 -3.82
CA GLU A 114 16.98 -18.54 -5.06
C GLU A 114 16.21 -19.12 -6.24
N TYR A 115 15.50 -20.23 -6.02
CA TYR A 115 14.68 -20.84 -7.05
C TYR A 115 13.42 -20.01 -7.32
N GLU A 116 12.74 -19.52 -6.27
CA GLU A 116 11.57 -18.66 -6.41
C GLU A 116 11.90 -17.37 -7.17
N TYR A 117 13.02 -16.72 -6.87
CA TYR A 117 13.48 -15.53 -7.58
C TYR A 117 13.62 -15.76 -9.09
N GLU A 118 14.23 -16.88 -9.48
CA GLU A 118 14.37 -17.23 -10.90
C GLU A 118 13.03 -17.60 -11.54
N LEU A 119 12.11 -18.24 -10.81
CA LEU A 119 10.74 -18.48 -11.29
C LEU A 119 9.98 -17.18 -11.52
N PHE A 120 10.04 -16.24 -10.57
CA PHE A 120 9.36 -14.95 -10.69
C PHE A 120 9.89 -14.17 -11.89
N LYS A 121 11.22 -14.06 -12.03
CA LYS A 121 11.85 -13.41 -13.19
C LYS A 121 11.47 -14.06 -14.51
N LYS A 122 11.28 -15.37 -14.53
CA LYS A 122 10.91 -16.11 -15.73
C LYS A 122 9.44 -15.96 -16.10
N TYR A 123 8.52 -16.05 -15.15
CA TYR A 123 7.09 -16.21 -15.41
C TYR A 123 6.26 -14.94 -15.16
N VAL A 124 6.64 -14.05 -14.25
CA VAL A 124 5.91 -12.78 -14.05
C VAL A 124 5.86 -11.94 -15.33
N PRO A 125 6.95 -11.80 -16.11
CA PRO A 125 6.90 -11.06 -17.37
C PRO A 125 5.93 -11.67 -18.39
N THR A 126 5.72 -12.99 -18.38
CA THR A 126 4.88 -13.69 -19.37
C THR A 126 3.38 -13.53 -19.13
N ILE A 127 2.96 -13.09 -17.94
CA ILE A 127 1.55 -12.88 -17.61
C ILE A 127 0.98 -11.76 -18.50
N THR A 128 -0.05 -12.04 -19.28
CA THR A 128 -0.65 -11.06 -20.20
C THR A 128 -1.86 -10.37 -19.58
N LEU A 129 -2.19 -9.18 -20.07
CA LEU A 129 -3.40 -8.47 -19.66
C LEU A 129 -4.67 -9.25 -20.01
N GLU A 130 -4.65 -9.95 -21.14
CA GLU A 130 -5.76 -10.80 -21.59
C GLU A 130 -6.03 -11.93 -20.58
N GLU A 131 -4.99 -12.65 -20.13
CA GLU A 131 -5.13 -13.71 -19.14
C GLU A 131 -5.71 -13.19 -17.82
N VAL A 132 -5.22 -12.05 -17.34
CA VAL A 132 -5.68 -11.47 -16.08
C VAL A 132 -7.12 -10.96 -16.19
N ASN A 133 -7.48 -10.33 -17.31
CA ASN A 133 -8.86 -9.89 -17.55
C ASN A 133 -9.82 -11.06 -17.75
N ALA A 134 -9.37 -12.14 -18.39
CA ALA A 134 -10.14 -13.38 -18.50
C ALA A 134 -10.39 -14.01 -17.12
N PHE A 135 -9.37 -14.04 -16.25
CA PHE A 135 -9.49 -14.53 -14.89
C PHE A 135 -10.40 -13.64 -14.02
N GLY A 136 -10.23 -12.32 -14.07
CA GLY A 136 -11.08 -11.36 -13.34
C GLY A 136 -12.56 -11.49 -13.68
N LYS A 137 -12.89 -11.70 -14.96
CA LYS A 137 -14.28 -11.94 -15.41
C LYS A 137 -14.92 -13.18 -14.80
N GLN A 138 -14.13 -14.20 -14.46
CA GLN A 138 -14.63 -15.44 -13.84
C GLN A 138 -14.95 -15.26 -12.35
N MET A 139 -14.41 -14.22 -11.70
CA MET A 139 -14.64 -13.98 -10.26
C MET A 139 -16.05 -13.44 -9.95
N ILE A 140 -16.64 -12.68 -10.88
CA ILE A 140 -17.93 -12.02 -10.68
C ILE A 140 -19.04 -12.81 -11.37
N ILE A 141 -19.66 -13.70 -10.60
CA ILE A 141 -20.72 -14.61 -11.06
C ILE A 141 -22.11 -14.12 -10.63
N ASP A 142 -23.13 -14.39 -11.45
CA ASP A 142 -24.50 -13.93 -11.20
C ASP A 142 -25.26 -14.82 -10.19
N LYS A 143 -24.67 -15.94 -9.77
CA LYS A 143 -25.25 -16.92 -8.85
C LYS A 143 -24.26 -17.22 -7.73
N ASN A 144 -24.75 -17.63 -6.56
CA ASN A 144 -23.94 -17.94 -5.37
C ASN A 144 -23.25 -16.72 -4.73
N THR A 145 -23.91 -15.56 -4.78
CA THR A 145 -23.48 -14.36 -4.07
C THR A 145 -24.18 -14.28 -2.72
N VAL A 146 -23.45 -13.88 -1.69
CA VAL A 146 -23.98 -13.56 -0.37
C VAL A 146 -23.59 -12.12 -0.06
N VAL A 147 -24.58 -11.29 0.26
CA VAL A 147 -24.37 -9.93 0.74
C VAL A 147 -24.52 -9.96 2.25
N VAL A 148 -23.52 -9.44 2.97
CA VAL A 148 -23.52 -9.40 4.43
C VAL A 148 -23.40 -7.95 4.87
N VAL A 149 -24.41 -7.48 5.60
CA VAL A 149 -24.40 -6.18 6.26
C VAL A 149 -24.14 -6.41 7.74
N MET A 150 -23.05 -5.82 8.25
CA MET A 150 -22.70 -5.86 9.67
C MET A 150 -22.83 -4.46 10.24
N ALA A 151 -23.77 -4.26 11.16
CA ALA A 151 -24.04 -2.98 11.79
C ALA A 151 -24.04 -3.12 13.32
N PRO A 152 -23.68 -2.05 14.07
CA PRO A 152 -23.72 -2.08 15.52
C PRO A 152 -25.17 -2.12 16.04
N GLU A 153 -25.39 -2.84 17.13
CA GLU A 153 -26.67 -2.88 17.83
C GLU A 153 -26.86 -1.61 18.68
N LYS A 154 -27.16 -0.48 18.03
CA LYS A 154 -27.43 0.81 18.68
C LYS A 154 -28.58 1.55 17.98
N ASP A 155 -29.30 2.37 18.74
CA ASP A 155 -30.35 3.23 18.20
C ASP A 155 -29.79 4.25 17.19
N GLY A 156 -30.56 4.53 16.13
CA GLY A 156 -30.25 5.58 15.16
C GLY A 156 -29.40 5.15 13.95
N VAL A 157 -29.05 3.86 13.84
CA VAL A 157 -28.50 3.29 12.59
C VAL A 157 -29.67 2.72 11.79
N ASP A 158 -29.91 3.29 10.62
CA ASP A 158 -30.87 2.73 9.68
C ASP A 158 -30.21 1.54 8.97
N ILE A 159 -30.72 0.34 9.21
CA ILE A 159 -30.19 -0.90 8.63
C ILE A 159 -31.21 -1.35 7.59
N PRO A 160 -30.87 -1.35 6.29
CA PRO A 160 -31.77 -1.81 5.25
C PRO A 160 -32.23 -3.24 5.50
N SER A 161 -33.50 -3.50 5.18
CA SER A 161 -34.08 -4.84 5.18
C SER A 161 -33.41 -5.74 4.13
N GLU A 162 -33.61 -7.05 4.26
CA GLU A 162 -33.10 -8.01 3.27
C GLU A 162 -33.58 -7.69 1.85
N GLU A 163 -34.83 -7.26 1.69
CA GLU A 163 -35.42 -6.91 0.41
C GLU A 163 -34.74 -5.68 -0.20
N GLU A 164 -34.50 -4.64 0.59
CA GLU A 164 -33.80 -3.41 0.17
C GLU A 164 -32.35 -3.69 -0.20
N VAL A 165 -31.62 -4.48 0.60
CA VAL A 165 -30.23 -4.87 0.28
C VAL A 165 -30.17 -5.63 -1.05
N LEU A 166 -31.13 -6.53 -1.30
CA LEU A 166 -31.20 -7.26 -2.55
C LEU A 166 -31.56 -6.35 -3.73
N GLU A 167 -32.43 -5.37 -3.54
CA GLU A 167 -32.77 -4.38 -4.56
C GLU A 167 -31.54 -3.55 -4.94
N ILE A 168 -30.88 -2.91 -3.97
CA ILE A 168 -29.66 -2.10 -4.17
C ILE A 168 -28.58 -2.93 -4.90
N PHE A 169 -28.34 -4.15 -4.43
CA PHE A 169 -27.35 -5.04 -5.05
C PHE A 169 -27.70 -5.35 -6.52
N ASN A 170 -28.96 -5.70 -6.81
CA ASN A 170 -29.38 -6.07 -8.15
C ASN A 170 -29.36 -4.87 -9.11
N GLU A 171 -29.78 -3.70 -8.64
CA GLU A 171 -29.74 -2.47 -9.41
C GLU A 171 -28.30 -2.09 -9.76
N ALA A 172 -27.41 -2.03 -8.76
CA ALA A 172 -25.99 -1.75 -8.98
C ALA A 172 -25.33 -2.78 -9.92
N ASN A 173 -25.73 -4.06 -9.82
CA ASN A 173 -25.21 -5.13 -10.67
C ASN A 173 -25.69 -5.03 -12.13
N ALA A 174 -26.85 -4.40 -12.36
CA ALA A 174 -27.42 -4.16 -13.69
C ALA A 174 -26.91 -2.87 -14.35
N GLN A 175 -26.28 -1.97 -13.59
CA GLN A 175 -25.77 -0.71 -14.11
C GLN A 175 -24.62 -0.93 -15.11
N THR A 176 -24.63 -0.12 -16.17
CA THR A 176 -23.45 0.04 -17.04
C THR A 176 -22.51 1.03 -16.37
N VAL A 177 -21.25 0.66 -16.24
CA VAL A 177 -20.22 1.51 -15.64
C VAL A 177 -19.22 1.94 -16.70
N ASP A 178 -18.64 3.12 -16.54
CA ASP A 178 -17.57 3.59 -17.43
C ASP A 178 -16.29 2.78 -17.23
N ALA A 179 -15.40 2.77 -18.22
CA ALA A 179 -14.08 2.18 -18.05
C ALA A 179 -13.26 2.91 -16.98
N TYR A 180 -12.40 2.18 -16.27
CA TYR A 180 -11.47 2.80 -15.31
C TYR A 180 -10.44 3.62 -16.07
N VAL A 181 -10.18 4.83 -15.61
CA VAL A 181 -9.15 5.71 -16.17
C VAL A 181 -8.00 5.79 -15.17
N ASP A 182 -6.89 5.16 -15.53
CA ASP A 182 -5.69 5.17 -14.71
C ASP A 182 -4.97 6.51 -14.84
N LYS A 183 -5.07 7.35 -13.80
CA LYS A 183 -4.31 8.59 -13.71
C LYS A 183 -2.88 8.26 -13.28
N VAL A 184 -1.93 8.52 -14.18
CA VAL A 184 -0.49 8.39 -13.97
C VAL A 184 0.20 9.68 -14.40
N SER A 185 1.31 10.00 -13.74
CA SER A 185 2.17 11.14 -14.07
C SER A 185 3.60 10.66 -14.31
N ASP A 186 4.20 11.11 -15.41
CA ASP A 186 5.60 10.85 -15.79
C ASP A 186 6.54 12.00 -15.38
N GLU A 187 6.04 12.99 -14.62
CA GLU A 187 6.87 14.10 -14.16
C GLU A 187 7.99 13.63 -13.21
N PRO A 188 9.13 14.35 -13.14
CA PRO A 188 10.11 14.07 -12.10
C PRO A 188 9.57 14.51 -10.73
N LEU A 189 9.75 13.67 -9.70
CA LEU A 189 9.35 13.98 -8.33
C LEU A 189 9.99 15.28 -7.79
N ILE A 190 11.24 15.55 -8.22
CA ILE A 190 11.97 16.78 -7.95
C ILE A 190 12.45 17.33 -9.30
N SER A 191 11.82 18.40 -9.77
CA SER A 191 12.14 19.03 -11.06
C SER A 191 13.50 19.72 -11.06
N GLU A 192 13.84 20.39 -9.95
CA GLU A 192 15.12 21.07 -9.76
C GLU A 192 15.81 20.54 -8.50
N MET A 193 16.93 19.84 -8.70
CA MET A 193 17.71 19.31 -7.59
C MET A 193 18.38 20.45 -6.79
N PRO A 194 18.39 20.38 -5.46
CA PRO A 194 19.05 21.39 -4.63
C PRO A 194 20.57 21.38 -4.86
N GLU A 195 21.21 22.53 -4.62
CA GLU A 195 22.66 22.62 -4.64
C GLU A 195 23.30 21.68 -3.61
N LYS A 196 24.43 21.08 -3.98
CA LYS A 196 25.16 20.16 -3.09
C LYS A 196 25.77 20.93 -1.92
N GLY A 197 25.31 20.62 -0.70
CA GLY A 197 25.93 21.10 0.54
C GLY A 197 27.34 20.53 0.77
N LYS A 198 28.05 21.09 1.75
CA LYS A 198 29.42 20.69 2.10
C LYS A 198 29.49 20.09 3.50
N ILE A 199 30.47 19.18 3.68
CA ILE A 199 30.78 18.61 4.99
C ILE A 199 31.92 19.44 5.61
N ASP A 200 31.61 20.19 6.66
CA ASP A 200 32.59 21.02 7.37
C ASP A 200 33.48 20.21 8.29
N LYS A 201 32.91 19.18 8.94
CA LYS A 201 33.64 18.38 9.92
C LYS A 201 33.17 16.93 9.93
N LYS A 202 34.13 16.01 10.03
CA LYS A 202 33.90 14.58 10.27
C LYS A 202 34.54 14.16 11.59
N ILE A 203 33.79 13.45 12.43
CA ILE A 203 34.23 12.95 13.73
C ILE A 203 33.95 11.45 13.77
N LYS A 204 34.98 10.62 13.95
CA LYS A 204 34.83 9.17 14.04
C LYS A 204 34.70 8.72 15.50
N ASN A 205 33.69 7.91 15.80
CA ASN A 205 33.59 7.18 17.06
C ASN A 205 33.97 5.71 16.79
N LYS A 206 35.16 5.32 17.23
CA LYS A 206 35.67 3.95 17.02
C LYS A 206 35.01 2.93 17.95
N ASP A 207 34.64 3.33 19.16
CA ASP A 207 34.10 2.43 20.17
C ASP A 207 32.71 1.90 19.78
N LEU A 208 31.90 2.75 19.12
CA LEU A 208 30.52 2.44 18.71
C LEU A 208 30.36 2.29 17.20
N GLY A 209 31.43 2.49 16.42
CA GLY A 209 31.49 2.25 14.98
C GLY A 209 30.65 3.21 14.13
N TYR A 210 30.55 4.49 14.49
CA TYR A 210 29.81 5.49 13.71
C TYR A 210 30.65 6.73 13.38
N GLU A 211 30.23 7.47 12.37
CA GLU A 211 30.76 8.79 12.05
C GLU A 211 29.71 9.87 12.29
N THR A 212 30.13 11.03 12.79
CA THR A 212 29.32 12.23 12.84
C THR A 212 29.85 13.22 11.80
N TRP A 213 28.99 13.64 10.90
CA TRP A 213 29.27 14.74 9.97
C TRP A 213 28.52 15.99 10.43
N ILE A 214 29.20 17.13 10.40
CA ILE A 214 28.60 18.45 10.58
C ILE A 214 28.64 19.10 9.20
N LEU A 215 27.46 19.44 8.69
CA LEU A 215 27.28 20.09 7.40
C LEU A 215 27.41 21.62 7.55
N ASP A 216 27.68 22.30 6.44
CA ASP A 216 27.79 23.76 6.35
C ASP A 216 26.51 24.51 6.75
N ASN A 217 25.35 23.87 6.58
CA ASN A 217 24.06 24.37 7.05
C ASN A 217 23.76 24.07 8.54
N GLY A 218 24.71 23.52 9.29
CA GLY A 218 24.58 23.22 10.72
C GLY A 218 23.89 21.89 11.05
N VAL A 219 23.40 21.14 10.05
CA VAL A 219 22.83 19.81 10.26
C VAL A 219 23.91 18.83 10.72
N LYS A 220 23.57 18.00 11.70
CA LYS A 220 24.41 16.91 12.18
C LYS A 220 23.89 15.58 11.65
N VAL A 221 24.70 14.89 10.85
CA VAL A 221 24.42 13.54 10.34
C VAL A 221 25.20 12.53 11.16
N VAL A 222 24.53 11.52 11.71
CA VAL A 222 25.18 10.39 12.38
C VAL A 222 25.03 9.17 11.49
N LEU A 223 26.12 8.73 10.89
CA LEU A 223 26.15 7.61 9.97
C LEU A 223 26.74 6.37 10.66
N LYS A 224 25.98 5.28 10.66
CA LYS A 224 26.43 3.98 11.17
C LYS A 224 26.10 2.90 10.14
N THR A 225 27.13 2.21 9.66
CA THR A 225 26.98 1.02 8.83
C THR A 225 26.76 -0.20 9.73
N THR A 226 25.80 -1.04 9.37
CA THR A 226 25.46 -2.29 10.07
C THR A 226 25.38 -3.44 9.06
N ASP A 227 25.44 -4.67 9.54
CA ASP A 227 25.34 -5.91 8.76
C ASP A 227 24.08 -6.73 9.10
N PHE A 228 23.04 -6.04 9.61
CA PHE A 228 21.77 -6.65 10.02
C PHE A 228 20.85 -6.98 8.84
N LYS A 229 20.91 -6.16 7.80
CA LYS A 229 20.16 -6.26 6.55
C LYS A 229 21.06 -5.86 5.40
N ASP A 230 20.97 -6.59 4.29
CA ASP A 230 21.88 -6.46 3.15
C ASP A 230 21.39 -5.40 2.13
N ASP A 231 20.08 -5.17 2.08
CA ASP A 231 19.37 -4.30 1.14
C ASP A 231 18.39 -3.35 1.87
N GLU A 232 18.87 -2.72 2.94
CA GLU A 232 18.12 -1.75 3.72
C GLU A 232 18.98 -0.56 4.16
N ILE A 233 18.45 0.64 3.89
CA ILE A 233 18.93 1.89 4.46
C ILE A 233 17.78 2.44 5.31
N ILE A 234 18.06 2.79 6.57
CA ILE A 234 17.11 3.45 7.46
C ILE A 234 17.65 4.83 7.83
N PHE A 235 16.78 5.83 7.83
CA PHE A 235 17.13 7.14 8.35
C PHE A 235 16.04 7.72 9.25
N GLU A 236 16.48 8.61 10.15
CA GLU A 236 15.64 9.52 10.89
C GLU A 236 16.25 10.92 10.83
N ALA A 237 15.48 11.88 10.35
CA ALA A 237 15.74 13.30 10.49
C ALA A 237 14.86 13.85 11.60
N ARG A 238 15.44 14.53 12.59
CA ARG A 238 14.72 15.01 13.77
C ARG A 238 15.19 16.39 14.20
N SER A 239 14.25 17.28 14.52
CA SER A 239 14.49 18.54 15.20
C SER A 239 13.78 18.56 16.57
N LYS A 240 14.28 19.40 17.48
CA LYS A 240 13.51 19.81 18.66
C LYS A 240 12.44 20.78 18.18
N GLY A 241 11.24 20.67 18.73
CA GLY A 241 10.12 21.46 18.25
C GLY A 241 8.82 20.79 18.66
N GLY A 242 7.95 20.53 17.68
CA GLY A 242 6.72 19.83 17.93
C GLY A 242 5.57 20.73 18.36
N HIS A 243 4.40 20.11 18.51
CA HIS A 243 3.16 20.86 18.69
C HIS A 243 3.01 21.54 20.08
N SER A 244 3.96 21.34 21.00
CA SER A 244 4.01 22.09 22.28
C SER A 244 4.41 23.55 22.11
N LEU A 245 4.97 23.92 20.95
CA LEU A 245 5.36 25.30 20.64
C LEU A 245 4.25 26.11 19.98
N TYR A 246 3.13 25.47 19.61
CA TYR A 246 2.00 26.14 19.00
C TYR A 246 1.02 26.66 20.05
N ASP A 247 0.30 27.72 19.69
CA ASP A 247 -0.77 28.24 20.53
C ASP A 247 -1.89 27.21 20.69
N LEU A 248 -2.68 27.33 21.76
CA LEU A 248 -3.73 26.35 22.08
C LEU A 248 -4.76 26.19 20.94
N GLU A 249 -5.02 27.28 20.21
CA GLU A 249 -5.93 27.33 19.06
C GLU A 249 -5.43 26.42 17.91
N ASP A 250 -4.11 26.27 17.76
CA ASP A 250 -3.46 25.47 16.71
C ASP A 250 -3.08 24.06 17.15
N ASN A 251 -3.36 23.66 18.41
CA ASN A 251 -2.97 22.35 18.91
C ASN A 251 -3.54 21.19 18.07
N ILE A 252 -4.80 21.31 17.63
CA ILE A 252 -5.43 20.30 16.74
C ILE A 252 -4.72 20.31 15.38
N ASN A 253 -4.51 21.49 14.79
CA ASN A 253 -3.82 21.64 13.50
C ASN A 253 -2.42 21.02 13.56
N GLY A 254 -1.63 21.34 14.59
CA GLY A 254 -0.29 20.81 14.78
C GLY A 254 -0.23 19.30 14.98
N ARG A 255 -1.27 18.70 15.58
CA ARG A 255 -1.37 17.24 15.76
C ARG A 255 -1.65 16.50 14.46
N TYR A 256 -2.48 17.08 13.58
CA TYR A 256 -2.89 16.43 12.33
C TYR A 256 -2.09 16.87 11.10
N ALA A 257 -1.33 17.97 11.18
CA ALA A 257 -0.58 18.52 10.04
C ALA A 257 0.34 17.48 9.38
N ALA A 258 1.06 16.68 10.16
CA ALA A 258 1.92 15.62 9.61
C ALA A 258 1.11 14.54 8.87
N SER A 259 -0.02 14.10 9.42
CA SER A 259 -0.89 13.11 8.78
C SER A 259 -1.55 13.65 7.52
N ILE A 260 -2.01 14.91 7.56
CA ILE A 260 -2.58 15.58 6.37
C ILE A 260 -1.52 15.69 5.27
N ALA A 261 -0.29 16.08 5.61
CA ALA A 261 0.81 16.14 4.64
C ALA A 261 1.07 14.77 4.00
N GLN A 262 1.05 13.68 4.79
CA GLN A 262 1.21 12.31 4.26
C GLN A 262 0.08 11.88 3.33
N GLU A 263 -1.13 12.40 3.51
CA GLU A 263 -2.30 12.09 2.67
C GLU A 263 -2.48 13.07 1.50
N SER A 264 -1.65 14.11 1.38
CA SER A 264 -1.80 15.12 0.32
C SER A 264 -1.04 14.81 -0.97
N GLY A 265 0.04 14.04 -0.90
CA GLY A 265 0.96 13.82 -2.02
C GLY A 265 2.30 14.54 -1.85
N LEU A 266 3.04 14.75 -2.95
CA LEU A 266 4.36 15.42 -2.91
C LEU A 266 4.65 16.16 -4.21
N GLY A 267 4.96 17.45 -4.11
CA GLY A 267 5.21 18.30 -5.29
C GLY A 267 3.95 18.43 -6.14
N ASN A 268 4.06 18.08 -7.43
CA ASN A 268 2.92 18.07 -8.36
C ASN A 268 2.10 16.77 -8.30
N PHE A 269 2.55 15.77 -7.56
CA PHE A 269 1.86 14.49 -7.45
C PHE A 269 0.81 14.57 -6.35
N ASP A 270 -0.44 14.24 -6.69
CA ASP A 270 -1.41 13.90 -5.66
C ASP A 270 -1.04 12.57 -4.97
N LYS A 271 -1.79 12.20 -3.92
CA LYS A 271 -1.54 10.96 -3.17
C LYS A 271 -1.57 9.71 -4.04
N MET A 272 -2.51 9.61 -4.99
CA MET A 272 -2.67 8.45 -5.87
C MET A 272 -1.53 8.37 -6.87
N GLU A 273 -1.22 9.49 -7.51
CA GLU A 273 -0.13 9.59 -8.48
C GLU A 273 1.21 9.28 -7.82
N LEU A 274 1.45 9.79 -6.59
CA LEU A 274 2.65 9.48 -5.83
C LEU A 274 2.74 7.98 -5.51
N GLN A 275 1.66 7.36 -5.03
CA GLN A 275 1.64 5.91 -4.76
C GLN A 275 1.95 5.08 -6.02
N LYS A 276 1.40 5.49 -7.17
CA LYS A 276 1.65 4.85 -8.46
C LYS A 276 3.10 5.05 -8.93
N TYR A 277 3.64 6.26 -8.80
CA TYR A 277 5.03 6.59 -9.11
C TYR A 277 6.03 5.78 -8.26
N MET A 278 5.67 5.49 -7.01
CA MET A 278 6.49 4.68 -6.10
C MET A 278 6.38 3.17 -6.33
N SER A 279 5.55 2.70 -7.26
CA SER A 279 5.44 1.27 -7.57
C SER A 279 6.75 0.72 -8.15
N GLY A 280 7.12 -0.49 -7.74
CA GLY A 280 8.40 -1.12 -8.08
C GLY A 280 9.60 -0.52 -7.36
N LYS A 281 9.38 0.36 -6.36
CA LYS A 281 10.44 0.92 -5.51
C LYS A 281 10.25 0.46 -4.07
N ASN A 282 11.34 0.10 -3.43
CA ASN A 282 11.36 -0.19 -2.00
C ASN A 282 11.72 1.08 -1.25
N VAL A 283 10.79 2.02 -1.12
CA VAL A 283 11.00 3.28 -0.38
C VAL A 283 9.79 3.57 0.49
N ARG A 284 10.04 4.01 1.72
CA ARG A 284 9.02 4.50 2.64
C ARG A 284 9.50 5.77 3.31
N LEU A 285 8.63 6.77 3.39
CA LEU A 285 8.88 8.02 4.09
C LEU A 285 7.66 8.38 4.94
N ASN A 286 7.90 8.77 6.18
CA ASN A 286 6.87 9.21 7.11
C ASN A 286 7.28 10.51 7.79
N THR A 287 6.38 11.48 7.82
CA THR A 287 6.57 12.73 8.56
C THR A 287 5.88 12.62 9.91
N TYR A 288 6.40 13.29 10.93
CA TYR A 288 5.76 13.34 12.24
C TYR A 288 5.94 14.70 12.90
N ILE A 289 4.93 15.09 13.69
CA ILE A 289 4.99 16.20 14.64
C ILE A 289 4.51 15.64 15.98
N ARG A 290 5.44 15.44 16.93
CA ARG A 290 5.15 15.01 18.30
C ARG A 290 5.06 16.24 19.20
N GLU A 291 4.88 16.02 20.50
CA GLU A 291 4.79 17.10 21.48
C GLU A 291 6.05 17.97 21.50
N THR A 292 7.24 17.37 21.57
CA THR A 292 8.53 18.06 21.77
C THR A 292 9.55 17.88 20.64
N SER A 293 9.13 17.25 19.54
CA SER A 293 9.98 17.05 18.36
C SER A 293 9.17 16.80 17.11
N GLU A 294 9.76 17.07 15.98
CA GLU A 294 9.22 16.83 14.65
C GLU A 294 10.32 16.23 13.77
N GLY A 295 9.93 15.62 12.66
CA GLY A 295 10.90 14.96 11.81
C GLY A 295 10.31 14.10 10.72
N ILE A 296 11.22 13.35 10.11
CA ILE A 296 10.96 12.44 9.02
C ILE A 296 11.69 11.13 9.34
N THR A 297 10.98 10.01 9.24
CA THR A 297 11.61 8.68 9.21
C THR A 297 11.46 8.09 7.83
N GLY A 298 12.41 7.27 7.42
CA GLY A 298 12.26 6.54 6.18
C GLY A 298 13.19 5.36 6.06
N SER A 299 12.90 4.57 5.05
CA SER A 299 13.75 3.47 4.64
C SER A 299 13.75 3.31 3.12
N SER A 300 14.82 2.74 2.59
CA SER A 300 14.94 2.36 1.18
C SER A 300 15.70 1.05 1.00
N SER A 301 15.60 0.45 -0.18
CA SER A 301 16.64 -0.47 -0.67
C SER A 301 17.94 0.29 -0.97
N VAL A 302 19.03 -0.43 -1.20
CA VAL A 302 20.30 0.18 -1.60
C VAL A 302 20.22 0.76 -3.02
N GLU A 303 19.45 0.12 -3.91
CA GLU A 303 19.25 0.60 -5.29
C GLU A 303 18.38 1.87 -5.33
N ASP A 304 17.39 1.98 -4.45
CA ASP A 304 16.42 3.08 -4.44
C ASP A 304 16.86 4.32 -3.63
N PHE A 305 18.09 4.35 -3.08
CA PHE A 305 18.64 5.47 -2.31
C PHE A 305 19.38 6.49 -3.17
#